data_AF-A0A833GWC5-F1
#
_entry.id   AF-A0A833GWC5-F1
#
_cell.length_a   1.000
_cell.length_b   1.000
_cell.length_c   1.000
_cell.angle_alpha   90.00
_cell.angle_beta   90.00
_cell.angle_gamma   90.00
#
_symmetry.space_group_name_H-M   'P 1'
#
loop_
_entity.id
_entity.type
_entity.pdbx_description
1 polymer ?
#
loop_
_entity_poly.entity_id
_entity_poly.type
_entity_poly.pdbx_seq_one_letter_code
_entity_poly.pdbx_strand_id
1 'polypeptide(L)'
;MKILMKHINHECTILAYHAGSMHWSVDFEVKGTRMSLVYERGALVVLTGTGKMQRSLIPPGKDVISVSVKDLAREINREFL
;
A
#
# COMPACT_ATOMS: atom_id res chain seq x y z
N MET A 1 -4.40 1.50 -8.00
CA MET A 1 -3.95 2.80 -7.42
C MET A 1 -5.02 3.89 -7.41
N LYS A 2 -5.57 4.33 -8.56
CA LYS A 2 -6.58 5.42 -8.60
C LYS A 2 -7.75 5.26 -7.63
N ILE A 3 -8.27 4.03 -7.46
CA ILE A 3 -9.37 3.74 -6.53
C ILE A 3 -8.91 3.83 -5.06
N LEU A 4 -7.70 3.35 -4.75
CA LEU A 4 -7.12 3.41 -3.41
C LEU A 4 -6.97 4.86 -2.93
N MET A 5 -6.41 5.72 -3.77
CA MET A 5 -6.18 7.14 -3.45
C MET A 5 -7.47 7.90 -3.16
N LYS A 6 -8.61 7.52 -3.78
CA LYS A 6 -9.92 8.11 -3.47
C LYS A 6 -10.40 7.84 -2.05
N HIS A 7 -9.83 6.84 -1.38
CA HIS A 7 -10.21 6.44 -0.02
C HIS A 7 -9.17 6.84 1.03
N ILE A 8 -8.03 7.40 0.62
CA ILE A 8 -7.02 7.97 1.53
C ILE A 8 -7.45 9.40 1.87
N ASN A 9 -7.56 9.73 3.15
CA ASN A 9 -8.06 11.02 3.66
C ASN A 9 -6.96 12.11 3.72
N HIS A 10 -5.86 11.86 3.03
CA HIS A 10 -4.63 12.64 3.10
C HIS A 10 -4.08 12.84 1.69
N GLU A 11 -3.30 13.91 1.53
CA GLU A 11 -2.59 14.15 0.28
C GLU A 11 -1.70 12.95 -0.06
N CYS A 12 -1.86 12.44 -1.28
CA CYS A 12 -1.19 11.24 -1.75
C CYS A 12 -0.52 11.52 -3.09
N THR A 13 0.80 11.37 -3.13
CA THR A 13 1.61 11.62 -4.32
C THR A 13 2.23 10.32 -4.78
N ILE A 14 2.07 9.98 -6.07
CA ILE A 14 2.70 8.79 -6.63
C ILE A 14 4.14 9.14 -7.02
N LEU A 15 5.08 8.33 -6.57
CA LEU A 15 6.52 8.53 -6.79
C LEU A 15 7.03 7.71 -7.97
N ALA A 16 6.68 6.43 -8.02
CA ALA A 16 7.17 5.51 -9.05
C ALA A 16 6.22 4.33 -9.27
N TYR A 17 6.30 3.75 -10.46
CA TYR A 17 5.61 2.53 -10.83
C TYR A 17 6.64 1.50 -11.30
N HIS A 18 6.56 0.30 -10.76
CA HIS A 18 7.41 -0.82 -11.14
C HIS A 18 6.52 -1.97 -11.58
N ALA A 19 6.72 -2.47 -12.80
CA ALA A 19 5.92 -3.56 -13.34
C ALA A 19 6.83 -4.65 -13.93
N GLY A 20 6.65 -5.86 -13.44
CA GLY A 20 7.22 -7.09 -13.98
C GLY A 20 6.12 -8.08 -14.39
N SER A 21 6.52 -9.22 -14.92
CA SER A 21 5.60 -10.23 -15.49
C SER A 21 4.66 -10.89 -14.47
N MET A 22 5.02 -10.94 -13.19
CA MET A 22 4.20 -11.53 -12.12
C MET A 22 4.11 -10.67 -10.85
N HIS A 23 4.68 -9.47 -10.88
CA HIS A 23 4.80 -8.59 -9.74
C HIS A 23 4.68 -7.15 -10.22
N TRP A 24 3.95 -6.32 -9.48
CA TRP A 24 4.02 -4.89 -9.67
C TRP A 24 4.02 -4.19 -8.33
N SER A 25 4.66 -3.03 -8.27
CA SER A 25 4.61 -2.16 -7.11
C SER A 25 4.42 -0.71 -7.53
N VAL A 26 3.80 0.07 -6.64
CA VAL A 26 3.64 1.51 -6.79
C VAL A 26 4.18 2.16 -5.53
N ASP A 27 5.21 2.98 -5.67
CA ASP A 27 5.72 3.80 -4.60
C ASP A 27 4.93 5.10 -4.54
N PHE A 28 4.50 5.48 -3.34
CA PHE A 28 3.72 6.68 -3.11
C PHE A 28 4.07 7.29 -1.75
N GLU A 29 3.74 8.55 -1.59
CA GLU A 29 3.95 9.30 -0.35
C GLU A 29 2.61 9.78 0.18
N VAL A 30 2.43 9.69 1.50
CA VAL A 30 1.29 10.27 2.22
C VAL A 30 1.85 11.04 3.42
N LYS A 31 1.54 12.34 3.52
CA LYS A 31 2.06 13.23 4.59
C LYS A 31 3.59 13.16 4.79
N GLY A 32 4.38 13.02 3.72
CA GLY A 32 5.84 12.89 3.81
C GLY A 32 6.36 11.48 4.16
N THR A 33 5.47 10.52 4.43
CA THR A 33 5.85 9.13 4.66
C THR A 33 5.78 8.34 3.36
N ARG A 34 6.91 7.75 2.96
CA ARG A 34 7.01 6.88 1.79
C ARG A 34 6.45 5.49 2.07
N MET A 35 5.65 5.00 1.13
CA MET A 35 4.97 3.72 1.16
C MET A 35 5.05 3.04 -0.20
N SER A 36 4.89 1.72 -0.22
CA SER A 36 4.83 0.93 -1.45
C SER A 36 3.61 0.03 -1.43
N LEU A 37 2.77 0.13 -2.46
CA LEU A 37 1.68 -0.82 -2.73
C LEU A 37 2.24 -1.92 -3.62
N VAL A 38 2.29 -3.14 -3.11
CA VAL A 38 2.90 -4.28 -3.77
C VAL A 38 1.84 -5.32 -4.10
N TYR A 39 1.86 -5.83 -5.33
CA TYR A 39 1.16 -7.04 -5.72
C TYR A 39 2.18 -8.16 -5.94
N GLU A 40 2.13 -9.18 -5.09
CA GLU A 40 3.00 -10.34 -5.17
C GLU A 40 2.21 -11.61 -4.91
N ARG A 41 2.37 -12.63 -5.77
CA ARG A 41 1.79 -13.98 -5.60
C ARG A 41 0.26 -13.98 -5.32
N GLY A 42 -0.49 -13.11 -5.99
CA GLY A 42 -1.95 -13.04 -5.82
C GLY A 42 -2.43 -12.12 -4.69
N ALA A 43 -1.51 -11.48 -3.97
CA ALA A 43 -1.78 -10.70 -2.77
C ALA A 43 -1.42 -9.22 -2.96
N LEU A 44 -2.30 -8.31 -2.50
CA LEU A 44 -2.03 -6.88 -2.38
C LEU A 44 -1.58 -6.54 -0.95
N VAL A 45 -0.44 -5.86 -0.82
CA VAL A 45 0.13 -5.46 0.46
C VAL A 45 0.57 -4.01 0.39
N VAL A 46 0.37 -3.24 1.47
CA VAL A 46 0.97 -1.91 1.62
C VAL A 46 2.11 -2.02 2.63
N LEU A 47 3.28 -1.58 2.21
CA LEU A 47 4.50 -1.56 2.99
C LEU A 47 4.84 -0.11 3.36
N THR A 48 5.21 0.12 4.61
CA THR A 48 5.74 1.42 5.08
C THR A 48 7.24 1.33 5.34
N GLY A 49 7.97 2.41 5.05
CA GLY A 49 9.42 2.50 5.22
C GLY A 49 10.20 2.34 3.91
N THR A 50 11.50 2.65 3.95
CA THR A 50 12.40 2.58 2.79
C THR A 50 13.53 1.57 3.07
N GLY A 51 13.89 0.76 2.07
CA GLY A 51 14.99 -0.21 2.20
C GLY A 51 14.63 -1.46 3.03
N LYS A 52 15.52 -1.88 3.94
CA LYS A 52 15.41 -3.17 4.67
C LYS A 52 14.34 -3.19 5.79
N MET A 53 13.86 -2.04 6.25
CA MET A 53 12.77 -1.94 7.23
C MET A 53 11.46 -1.60 6.51
N GLN A 54 10.88 -2.62 5.88
CA GLN A 54 9.51 -2.55 5.37
C GLN A 54 8.58 -3.30 6.32
N ARG A 55 7.49 -2.64 6.73
CA ARG A 55 6.44 -3.26 7.56
C ARG A 55 5.14 -3.34 6.76
N SER A 56 4.51 -4.52 6.78
CA SER A 56 3.14 -4.68 6.27
C SER A 56 2.14 -3.97 7.19
N LEU A 57 1.31 -3.12 6.61
CA LEU A 57 0.15 -2.53 7.31
C LEU A 57 -1.00 -3.53 7.48
N ILE A 58 -1.00 -4.64 6.72
CA ILE A 58 -1.97 -5.71 6.88
C ILE A 58 -1.47 -6.66 7.98
N PRO A 59 -2.30 -6.96 9.01
CA PRO A 59 -1.94 -7.91 10.06
C PRO A 59 -1.69 -9.32 9.51
N PRO A 60 -0.72 -10.07 10.07
CA PRO A 60 -0.54 -11.48 9.73
C PRO A 60 -1.81 -12.28 10.08
N GLY A 61 -2.24 -13.16 9.18
CA GLY A 61 -3.40 -14.03 9.36
C GLY A 61 -4.74 -13.51 8.81
N LYS A 62 -4.78 -12.32 8.19
CA LYS A 62 -5.91 -11.95 7.33
C LYS A 62 -5.71 -12.52 5.92
N ASP A 63 -6.68 -13.30 5.44
CA ASP A 63 -6.64 -13.87 4.09
C ASP A 63 -6.62 -12.75 3.04
N VAL A 64 -5.51 -12.67 2.31
CA VAL A 64 -5.21 -11.55 1.39
C VAL A 64 -6.13 -11.53 0.16
N ILE A 65 -6.84 -12.64 -0.09
CA ILE A 65 -7.89 -12.76 -1.10
C ILE A 65 -9.11 -11.88 -0.75
N SER A 66 -9.30 -11.55 0.53
CA SER A 66 -10.44 -10.77 1.04
C SER A 66 -10.14 -9.30 1.32
N VAL A 67 -8.87 -8.87 1.20
CA VAL A 67 -8.48 -7.50 1.54
C VAL A 67 -8.95 -6.55 0.44
N SER A 68 -10.02 -5.82 0.73
CA SER A 68 -10.56 -4.84 -0.20
C SER A 68 -9.67 -3.60 -0.27
N VAL A 69 -9.78 -2.84 -1.36
CA VAL A 69 -9.14 -1.52 -1.50
C VAL A 69 -9.51 -0.58 -0.35
N LYS A 70 -10.70 -0.73 0.23
CA LYS A 70 -11.15 0.05 1.39
C LYS A 70 -10.44 -0.33 2.68
N ASP A 71 -10.12 -1.61 2.87
CA ASP A 71 -9.36 -2.05 4.04
C ASP A 71 -7.92 -1.54 3.97
N LEU A 72 -7.29 -1.61 2.79
CA LEU A 72 -5.98 -0.99 2.56
C LEU A 72 -6.00 0.51 2.88
N ALA A 73 -7.00 1.23 2.36
CA ALA A 73 -7.14 2.66 2.64
C ALA A 73 -7.37 2.94 4.14
N ARG A 74 -8.14 2.10 4.83
CA ARG A 74 -8.37 2.21 6.28
C ARG A 74 -7.08 2.06 7.06
N GLU A 75 -6.25 1.05 6.76
CA GLU A 75 -4.98 0.87 7.46
C GLU A 75 -3.98 1.99 7.13
N ILE A 76 -3.94 2.49 5.89
CA ILE A 76 -3.13 3.67 5.55
C ILE A 76 -3.58 4.88 6.37
N ASN A 77 -4.89 5.17 6.42
CA ASN A 77 -5.41 6.30 7.19
C ASN A 77 -5.07 6.19 8.68
N ARG A 78 -5.13 4.98 9.26
CA ARG A 78 -4.79 4.73 10.67
C ARG A 78 -3.34 5.04 11.02
N GLU A 79 -2.41 4.88 10.08
CA GLU A 79 -1.00 5.23 10.28
C GLU A 79 -0.80 6.75 10.51
N PHE A 80 -1.80 7.57 10.17
CA PHE A 80 -1.72 9.03 10.18
C PHE A 80 -2.83 9.74 10.97
N LEU A 81 -3.61 8.97 11.75
CA LEU A 81 -4.62 9.48 12.69
C LEU A 81 -3.98 10.00 13.98
#